data_AF-A0A9E5QBL6-F1
#
_entry.id   AF-A0A9E5QBL6-F1
#
_cell.length_a   1.000
_cell.length_b   1.000
_cell.length_c   1.000
_cell.angle_alpha   90.00
_cell.angle_beta   90.00
_cell.angle_gamma   90.00
#
_symmetry.space_group_name_H-M   'P 1'
#
loop_
_entity.id
_entity.type
_entity.pdbx_description
1 polymer ?
#
loop_
_entity_poly.entity_id
_entity_poly.type
_entity_poly.pdbx_seq_one_letter_code
_entity_poly.pdbx_strand_id
1 'polypeptide(L)'
;MALEDLEKAAESYRKIGLNAGDVTDIPYLNAKGRYIPVGENGGIMLIQAEDVNSPVAYFLKNKGKGIMGVSLEASNLLKAQDILETGMQQQFALYAGLFGTSIGSGS
;
A
#
# COMPACT_ATOMS: atom_id res chain seq x y z
N MET A 1 -2.17 0.57 5.06
CA MET A 1 -2.23 0.32 6.52
C MET A 1 -2.06 -1.17 6.75
N ALA A 2 -0.97 -1.58 7.39
CA ALA A 2 -0.69 -2.97 7.71
C ALA A 2 -1.46 -3.42 8.95
N LEU A 3 -2.01 -4.62 8.91
CA LEU A 3 -2.82 -5.22 9.95
C LEU A 3 -2.79 -6.76 9.89
N GLU A 4 -3.21 -7.40 10.97
CA GLU A 4 -3.19 -8.86 11.10
C GLU A 4 -4.36 -9.56 10.42
N ASP A 5 -5.56 -8.96 10.47
CA ASP A 5 -6.81 -9.56 9.97
C ASP A 5 -7.64 -8.54 9.18
N LEU A 6 -7.66 -8.76 7.86
CA LEU A 6 -8.27 -7.89 6.86
C LEU A 6 -9.79 -7.81 7.01
N GLU A 7 -10.46 -8.91 7.33
CA GLU A 7 -11.92 -8.95 7.46
C GLU A 7 -12.36 -8.26 8.75
N LYS A 8 -11.68 -8.53 9.87
CA LYS A 8 -11.95 -7.83 11.13
C LYS A 8 -11.72 -6.32 11.01
N ALA A 9 -10.70 -5.91 10.25
CA ALA A 9 -10.45 -4.51 9.99
C ALA A 9 -11.53 -3.88 9.11
N ALA A 10 -11.86 -4.52 7.98
CA ALA A 10 -12.92 -4.06 7.08
C ALA A 10 -14.27 -3.91 7.81
N GLU A 11 -14.61 -4.87 8.66
CA GLU A 11 -15.80 -4.82 9.51
C GLU A 11 -15.81 -3.61 10.45
N SER A 12 -14.65 -3.26 11.01
CA SER A 12 -14.53 -2.12 11.92
C SER A 12 -14.79 -0.79 11.19
N TYR A 13 -14.34 -0.67 9.93
CA TYR A 13 -14.63 0.49 9.09
C TYR A 13 -16.10 0.51 8.63
N ARG A 14 -16.68 -0.65 8.33
CA ARG A 14 -18.09 -0.77 7.97
C ARG A 14 -19.02 -0.23 9.06
N LYS A 15 -18.70 -0.49 10.33
CA LYS A 15 -19.46 0.01 11.50
C LYS A 15 -19.50 1.53 11.61
N ILE A 16 -18.56 2.25 10.98
CA ILE A 16 -18.55 3.72 10.92
C ILE A 16 -18.99 4.25 9.55
N GLY A 17 -19.62 3.41 8.72
CA GLY A 17 -20.17 3.80 7.42
C GLY A 17 -19.17 3.78 6.27
N LEU A 18 -17.95 3.27 6.48
CA LEU A 18 -16.93 3.16 5.44
C LEU A 18 -16.87 1.72 4.91
N ASN A 19 -17.31 1.52 3.66
CA ASN A 19 -17.35 0.21 3.03
C ASN A 19 -16.03 -0.09 2.31
N ALA A 20 -15.40 -1.22 2.66
CA ALA A 20 -14.27 -1.73 1.92
C ALA A 20 -14.74 -2.40 0.62
N GLY A 21 -13.99 -2.22 -0.47
CA GLY A 21 -14.18 -2.93 -1.72
C GLY A 21 -13.81 -4.42 -1.63
N ASP A 22 -13.67 -5.06 -2.78
CA ASP A 22 -13.26 -6.47 -2.85
C ASP A 22 -11.82 -6.68 -2.40
N VAL A 23 -11.50 -7.94 -2.07
CA VAL A 23 -10.12 -8.35 -1.81
C VAL A 23 -9.34 -8.32 -3.11
N THR A 24 -8.15 -7.73 -3.08
CA THR A 24 -7.21 -7.68 -4.20
C THR A 24 -5.85 -8.19 -3.77
N ASP A 25 -5.17 -8.88 -4.68
CA ASP A 25 -3.78 -9.28 -4.49
C ASP A 25 -2.86 -8.06 -4.68
N ILE A 26 -1.77 -8.04 -3.91
CA ILE A 26 -0.71 -7.02 -3.96
C ILE A 26 0.64 -7.75 -4.03
N PRO A 27 0.99 -8.31 -5.20
CA PRO A 27 2.09 -9.27 -5.32
C PRO A 27 3.45 -8.74 -4.89
N TYR A 28 3.74 -7.46 -5.18
CA TYR A 28 5.00 -6.81 -4.82
C TYR A 28 5.18 -6.63 -3.30
N LEU A 29 4.11 -6.81 -2.51
CA LEU A 29 4.15 -6.85 -1.06
C LEU A 29 3.94 -8.26 -0.49
N ASN A 30 3.73 -9.27 -1.34
CA ASN A 30 3.29 -10.62 -0.96
C ASN A 30 2.16 -10.56 0.08
N ALA A 31 1.12 -9.83 -0.29
CA ALA A 31 0.03 -9.42 0.57
C ALA A 31 -1.28 -9.37 -0.21
N LYS A 32 -2.38 -9.46 0.53
CA LYS A 32 -3.73 -9.14 0.05
C LYS A 32 -4.23 -7.88 0.72
N GLY A 33 -5.15 -7.18 0.07
CA GLY A 33 -5.71 -5.95 0.62
C GLY A 33 -7.14 -5.65 0.22
N ARG A 34 -7.71 -4.62 0.84
CA ARG A 34 -9.01 -4.05 0.49
C ARG A 34 -8.88 -2.54 0.51
N TYR A 35 -9.39 -1.90 -0.55
CA TYR A 35 -9.43 -0.45 -0.63
C TYR A 35 -10.70 0.09 0.01
N ILE A 36 -10.57 1.08 0.88
CA ILE A 36 -11.68 1.84 1.44
C ILE A 36 -11.62 3.24 0.81
N PRO A 37 -12.56 3.60 -0.09
CA PRO A 37 -12.62 4.95 -0.63
C PRO A 37 -12.97 5.95 0.49
N VAL A 38 -12.26 7.07 0.54
CA VAL A 38 -12.48 8.16 1.49
C VAL A 38 -12.34 9.49 0.76
N GLY A 39 -13.42 10.27 0.70
CA GLY A 39 -13.47 11.50 -0.09
C GLY A 39 -13.55 11.21 -1.59
N GLU A 40 -13.22 12.21 -2.41
CA GLU A 40 -13.38 12.13 -3.87
C GLU A 40 -12.21 11.41 -4.56
N ASN A 41 -10.97 11.65 -4.12
CA ASN A 41 -9.75 11.22 -4.83
C ASN A 41 -8.76 10.49 -3.91
N GLY A 42 -9.26 9.73 -2.94
CA GLY A 42 -8.40 9.11 -1.94
C GLY A 42 -9.05 7.94 -1.21
N GLY A 43 -8.25 7.28 -0.39
CA GLY A 43 -8.72 6.15 0.38
C GLY A 43 -7.63 5.49 1.20
N ILE A 44 -8.06 4.50 1.97
CA ILE A 44 -7.20 3.70 2.84
C ILE A 44 -7.05 2.32 2.19
N MET A 45 -5.82 1.96 1.87
CA MET A 45 -5.50 0.58 1.51
C MET A 45 -5.22 -0.23 2.77
N LEU A 46 -6.09 -1.16 3.12
CA LEU A 46 -5.84 -2.15 4.17
C LEU A 46 -5.01 -3.29 3.58
N ILE A 47 -3.94 -3.71 4.24
CA ILE A 47 -3.05 -4.78 3.75
C ILE A 47 -2.78 -5.81 4.85
N GLN A 48 -2.85 -7.09 4.48
CA GLN A 48 -2.51 -8.23 5.30
C GLN A 48 -1.46 -9.07 4.56
N ALA A 49 -0.38 -9.40 5.26
CA ALA A 49 0.67 -10.28 4.76
C ALA A 49 0.11 -11.66 4.37
N GLU A 50 0.59 -12.22 3.26
CA GLU A 50 0.32 -13.61 2.87
C GLU A 50 1.45 -14.56 3.26
N ASP A 51 2.66 -14.02 3.48
CA ASP A 51 3.83 -14.76 3.93
C ASP A 51 4.52 -14.07 5.12
N VAL A 52 5.14 -14.88 5.99
CA VAL A 52 5.85 -14.41 7.20
C VAL A 52 7.13 -13.64 6.90
N ASN A 53 7.69 -13.77 5.70
CA ASN A 53 8.87 -13.05 5.22
C ASN A 53 8.51 -11.87 4.32
N SER A 54 7.22 -11.56 4.15
CA SER A 54 6.78 -10.40 3.37
C SER A 54 7.21 -9.07 4.02
N PRO A 55 7.37 -7.98 3.23
CA PRO A 55 7.60 -6.65 3.77
C PRO A 55 6.54 -6.23 4.80
N VAL A 56 5.28 -6.65 4.58
CA VAL A 56 4.17 -6.37 5.49
C VAL A 56 4.34 -7.11 6.83
N ALA A 57 4.70 -8.40 6.80
CA ALA A 57 4.97 -9.16 8.02
C ALA A 57 6.17 -8.61 8.79
N TYR A 58 7.24 -8.21 8.09
CA TYR A 58 8.38 -7.53 8.70
C TYR A 58 7.97 -6.22 9.37
N PHE A 59 7.16 -5.39 8.71
CA PHE A 59 6.65 -4.15 9.31
C PHE A 59 5.84 -4.44 10.58
N LEU A 60 4.88 -5.37 10.52
CA LEU A 60 4.03 -5.74 11.65
C LEU A 60 4.84 -6.24 12.85
N LYS A 61 5.85 -7.08 12.62
CA LYS A 61 6.73 -7.58 13.68
C LYS A 61 7.48 -6.47 14.41
N ASN A 62 7.91 -5.44 13.69
CA ASN A 62 8.77 -4.39 14.23
C ASN A 62 8.00 -3.16 14.74
N LYS A 63 6.84 -2.86 14.15
CA LYS A 63 6.08 -1.62 14.39
C LYS A 63 4.64 -1.87 14.84
N GLY A 64 4.16 -3.10 14.77
CA GLY A 64 2.75 -3.43 14.99
C GLY A 64 1.84 -2.94 13.87
N LYS A 65 0.53 -3.05 14.10
CA LYS A 65 -0.51 -2.52 13.20
C LYS A 65 -0.33 -1.01 13.01
N GLY A 66 -0.35 -0.54 11.76
CA GLY A 66 -0.17 0.89 11.49
C GLY A 66 -0.07 1.30 10.02
N ILE A 67 0.22 2.59 9.80
CA ILE A 67 0.48 3.13 8.46
C ILE A 67 1.90 2.72 8.05
N MET A 68 1.99 1.84 7.05
CA MET A 68 3.26 1.36 6.50
C MET A 68 3.84 2.30 5.44
N GLY A 69 2.98 3.04 4.74
CA GLY A 69 3.37 3.95 3.67
C GLY A 69 2.18 4.73 3.14
N VAL A 70 2.48 5.65 2.22
CA VAL A 70 1.52 6.49 1.50
C VAL A 70 1.79 6.37 0.01
N SER A 71 0.73 6.37 -0.80
CA SER A 71 0.81 6.43 -2.26
C SER A 71 0.31 7.79 -2.72
N LEU A 72 1.06 8.43 -3.60
CA LEU A 72 0.75 9.75 -4.13
C LEU A 72 0.66 9.66 -5.65
N GLU A 73 -0.37 10.26 -6.21
CA GLU A 73 -0.48 10.41 -7.66
C GLU A 73 0.51 11.46 -8.16
N ALA A 74 1.22 11.15 -9.23
CA ALA A 74 2.15 12.04 -9.89
C ALA A 74 1.71 12.28 -11.33
N SER A 75 1.59 13.55 -11.73
CA SER A 75 1.23 13.94 -13.10
C SER A 75 2.31 13.60 -14.14
N ASN A 76 3.56 13.42 -13.69
CA ASN A 76 4.65 12.93 -14.53
C ASN A 76 5.56 11.99 -13.73
N LEU A 77 5.38 10.69 -13.96
CA LEU A 77 6.06 9.64 -13.22
C LEU A 77 7.58 9.68 -13.44
N LEU A 78 8.05 9.83 -14.68
CA LEU A 78 9.50 9.86 -14.98
C LEU A 78 10.20 11.05 -14.30
N LYS A 79 9.54 12.21 -14.25
CA LYS A 79 10.08 13.37 -13.53
C LYS A 79 10.08 13.16 -12.02
N ALA A 80 9.05 12.52 -11.47
CA ALA A 80 9.02 12.16 -10.06
C ALA A 80 10.15 11.17 -9.71
N GLN A 81 10.42 10.19 -10.58
CA GLN A 81 11.52 9.24 -10.44
C GLN A 81 12.87 9.97 -10.40
N ASP A 82 13.17 10.84 -11.38
CA ASP A 82 14.42 11.60 -11.44
C ASP A 82 14.66 12.44 -10.17
N ILE A 83 13.61 13.10 -9.66
CA ILE A 83 13.65 13.85 -8.40
C ILE A 83 13.98 12.93 -7.22
N LEU A 84 13.33 11.76 -7.12
CA LEU A 84 13.58 10.79 -6.05
C LEU A 84 14.99 10.20 -6.13
N GLU A 85 15.44 9.82 -7.32
CA GLU A 85 16.76 9.21 -7.53
C GLU A 85 17.89 10.20 -7.22
N THR A 86 17.74 11.44 -7.66
CA THR A 86 18.70 12.52 -7.35
C THR A 86 18.69 12.85 -5.86
N GLY A 87 17.51 12.99 -5.26
CA GLY A 87 17.36 13.40 -3.86
C GLY A 87 17.76 12.32 -2.85
N MET A 88 17.55 11.05 -3.18
CA MET A 88 17.81 9.92 -2.29
C MET A 88 19.10 9.16 -2.64
N GLN A 89 19.77 9.51 -3.74
CA GLN A 89 20.98 8.83 -4.24
C GLN A 89 20.79 7.31 -4.37
N GLN A 90 19.58 6.89 -4.78
CA GLN A 90 19.17 5.50 -4.91
C GLN A 90 18.32 5.35 -6.16
N GLN A 91 18.49 4.26 -6.91
CA GLN A 91 17.64 3.95 -8.05
C GLN A 91 16.27 3.41 -7.61
N PHE A 92 15.23 3.76 -8.35
CA PHE A 92 13.89 3.25 -8.16
C PHE A 92 13.43 2.49 -9.40
N ALA A 93 12.56 1.49 -9.20
CA ALA A 93 12.03 0.69 -10.29
C ALA A 93 10.60 1.12 -10.61
N LEU A 94 10.28 1.14 -11.90
CA LEU A 94 8.89 1.20 -12.37
C LEU A 94 8.27 -0.19 -12.27
N TYR A 95 7.03 -0.26 -11.81
CA TYR A 95 6.27 -1.50 -11.74
C TYR A 95 4.78 -1.25 -11.99
N ALA A 96 4.04 -2.30 -12.36
CA ALA A 96 2.59 -2.26 -12.44
C ALA A 96 2.00 -2.35 -11.02
N GLY A 97 1.58 -1.21 -10.48
CA GLY A 97 0.92 -1.12 -9.19
C GLY A 97 -0.59 -1.16 -9.30
N LEU A 98 -1.28 -1.22 -8.16
CA LEU A 98 -2.74 -1.33 -8.11
C LEU A 98 -3.47 -0.12 -8.75
N PHE A 99 -2.85 1.06 -8.70
CA PHE A 99 -3.40 2.30 -9.24
C PHE A 99 -2.76 2.70 -10.58
N GLY A 100 -2.14 1.74 -11.27
CA GLY A 100 -1.38 1.98 -12.51
C GLY A 100 0.13 1.92 -12.31
N THR A 101 0.87 2.39 -13.32
CA THR A 101 2.34 2.41 -13.28
C THR A 101 2.81 3.22 -12.08
N SER A 102 3.66 2.61 -11.26
CA SER A 102 4.12 3.15 -9.98
C SER A 102 5.65 3.12 -9.89
N ILE A 103 6.21 3.92 -9.00
CA ILE A 103 7.63 3.89 -8.63
C ILE A 103 7.74 3.34 -7.21
N GLY A 104 8.72 2.47 -6.98
CA GLY A 104 8.99 1.92 -5.66
C GLY A 104 10.47 1.64 -5.49
N SER A 105 10.95 1.66 -4.24
CA SER A 105 12.26 1.10 -3.94
C SER A 105 12.17 -0.38 -4.29
N GLY A 106 12.91 -0.82 -5.33
CA GLY A 106 13.00 -2.23 -5.67
C GLY A 106 13.37 -3.04 -4.43
N SER A 107 12.80 -4.24 -4.33
CA SER A 107 13.05 -5.22 -3.27
C SER A 107 14.54 -5.54 -3.15
#